data_AF-N9VF74-F1
#
_entry.id   AF-N9VF74-F1
#
_cell.length_a   1.000
_cell.length_b   1.000
_cell.length_c   1.000
_cell.angle_alpha   90.00
_cell.angle_beta   90.00
_cell.angle_gamma   90.00
#
_symmetry.space_group_name_H-M   'P 1'
#
loop_
_entity.id
_entity.type
_entity.pdbx_description
1 polymer ?
#
loop_
_entity_poly.entity_id
_entity_poly.type
_entity_poly.pdbx_seq_one_letter_code
_entity_poly.pdbx_strand_id
1 'polypeptide(L)'
;MKKSLKKLFIFGSLSPVSLLPLIAFSCAKSEKKQDDKSNAANNQNTTSGQQIKAKTTFEVKLSTDENLKLKARLKDLVSQLTAASQSNDDFVNVSVNFSGKSLSKKFTKDEFLQNIFNKVDKFDFTNLKPEIRTEEIFVQFETNDDAKEFEKLLQKEFNNFYVTEKWFTNELKDAIHKVGTKNAKSKGETSLDEAKKSRKETEYQAAEKMILDFLKSQNVTFGDGIRITKINQNINAGWSLNIELTNTKNNIKTKNVKLDFKKPKSDWSDDKINDENRVRTIGAKLANQLSELFDNSIIENLGKTIYLMVLIDNQNVISKDLSEKVSKLIVNNLKKVEKFALLKIKFIDKAANKLVNKLITPLVTKIENAAKNN
;
A
#
# COMPACT_ATOMS: atom_id res chain seq x y z
N MET A 1 24.92 33.16 -31.70
CA MET A 1 26.20 33.27 -30.95
C MET A 1 25.90 32.88 -29.50
N LYS A 2 26.12 31.65 -29.03
CA LYS A 2 27.39 30.98 -28.61
C LYS A 2 28.26 31.79 -27.64
N LYS A 3 28.22 31.39 -26.35
CA LYS A 3 29.35 31.00 -25.44
C LYS A 3 28.74 30.77 -24.05
N SER A 4 28.45 29.54 -23.62
CA SER A 4 29.33 28.54 -23.01
C SER A 4 30.11 29.01 -21.77
N LEU A 5 29.73 28.50 -20.59
CA LEU A 5 30.68 28.16 -19.54
C LEU A 5 30.21 26.89 -18.85
N LYS A 6 30.90 25.79 -19.19
CA LYS A 6 31.00 24.59 -18.37
C LYS A 6 31.74 24.96 -17.09
N LYS A 7 31.27 24.48 -15.94
CA LYS A 7 32.14 23.89 -14.91
C LYS A 7 31.34 22.90 -14.04
N LEU A 8 31.97 21.75 -13.90
CA LEU A 8 31.60 20.52 -13.21
C LEU A 8 32.45 20.46 -11.91
N PHE A 9 32.05 19.59 -10.98
CA PHE A 9 32.70 19.17 -9.70
C PHE A 9 32.23 19.95 -8.45
N ILE A 10 31.29 19.44 -7.63
CA ILE A 10 31.31 18.31 -6.66
C ILE A 10 32.21 18.57 -5.44
N PHE A 11 31.56 18.74 -4.28
CA PHE A 11 31.80 18.14 -2.94
C PHE A 11 31.52 19.17 -1.83
N GLY A 12 30.65 18.78 -0.88
CA GLY A 12 30.39 19.56 0.34
C GLY A 12 28.98 19.42 0.90
N SER A 13 28.42 18.20 0.97
CA SER A 13 27.27 17.96 1.83
C SER A 13 27.73 18.05 3.29
N LEU A 14 27.62 19.23 3.89
CA LEU A 14 27.59 19.38 5.34
C LEU A 14 26.27 18.77 5.82
N SER A 15 26.34 17.51 6.22
CA SER A 15 25.31 16.85 7.02
C SER A 15 24.98 17.73 8.23
N PRO A 16 23.71 18.06 8.50
CA PRO A 16 23.35 18.64 9.79
C PRO A 16 23.61 17.57 10.84
N VAL A 17 24.64 17.82 11.67
CA VAL A 17 24.89 17.08 12.90
C VAL A 17 23.59 17.15 13.71
N SER A 18 22.91 16.03 13.85
CA SER A 18 21.74 15.91 14.71
C SER A 18 22.21 16.17 16.13
N LEU A 19 22.00 17.40 16.59
CA LEU A 19 22.05 17.78 18.00
C LEU A 19 21.05 16.88 18.74
N LEU A 20 21.58 15.85 19.40
CA LEU A 20 20.88 15.19 20.49
C LEU A 20 20.53 16.27 21.52
N PRO A 21 19.30 16.29 22.08
CA PRO A 21 19.00 17.22 23.15
C PRO A 21 19.87 16.85 24.36
N LEU A 22 20.81 17.73 24.72
CA LEU A 22 21.41 17.74 26.05
C LEU A 22 20.28 18.03 27.04
N ILE A 23 19.75 16.98 27.66
CA ILE A 23 18.91 17.13 28.83
C ILE A 23 19.85 17.49 29.98
N ALA A 24 19.86 18.77 30.33
CA ALA A 24 20.50 19.30 31.52
C ALA A 24 19.85 18.65 32.75
N PHE A 25 20.66 17.98 33.57
CA PHE A 25 20.24 17.56 34.90
C PHE A 25 20.11 18.81 35.77
N SER A 26 18.88 19.13 36.18
CA SER A 26 18.63 20.13 37.20
C SER A 26 19.20 19.63 38.53
N CYS A 27 20.28 20.26 39.01
CA CYS A 27 20.69 20.19 40.40
C CYS A 27 19.55 20.71 41.29
N ALA A 28 19.05 19.87 42.19
CA ALA A 28 18.19 20.31 43.28
C ALA A 28 19.03 21.12 44.29
N LYS A 29 18.47 22.26 44.69
CA LYS A 29 18.97 23.23 45.68
C LYS A 29 19.47 22.58 46.98
N SER A 30 20.62 23.04 47.45
CA SER A 30 20.91 23.19 48.88
C SER A 30 21.58 24.55 49.07
N GLU A 31 20.86 25.46 49.74
CA GLU A 31 21.50 26.59 50.41
C GLU A 31 22.28 26.06 51.60
N LYS A 32 23.53 26.50 51.77
CA LYS A 32 23.97 27.29 52.92
C LYS A 32 25.44 27.69 52.78
N LYS A 33 25.73 28.95 53.16
CA LYS A 33 27.08 29.44 53.40
C LYS A 33 27.63 28.89 54.72
N GLN A 34 28.96 28.75 54.72
CA GLN A 34 29.92 29.12 55.77
C GLN A 34 30.71 27.98 56.45
N ASP A 35 32.03 28.20 56.45
CA ASP A 35 33.16 27.44 57.01
C ASP A 35 32.99 27.07 58.50
N ASP A 36 33.53 25.92 58.97
CA ASP A 36 34.94 25.75 59.39
C ASP A 36 35.18 24.35 60.03
N LYS A 37 36.39 23.82 59.82
CA LYS A 37 37.20 22.80 60.56
C LYS A 37 36.63 21.54 61.28
N SER A 38 37.33 20.43 60.99
CA SER A 38 38.00 19.49 61.94
C SER A 38 37.52 18.02 61.96
N ASN A 39 38.46 17.14 61.59
CA ASN A 39 38.67 15.71 61.88
C ASN A 39 37.68 14.96 62.79
N ALA A 40 37.20 13.81 62.30
CA ALA A 40 37.42 12.51 62.94
C ALA A 40 36.98 11.37 62.01
N ALA A 41 37.83 10.34 61.93
CA ALA A 41 37.62 9.13 61.16
C ALA A 41 36.38 8.35 61.60
N ASN A 42 35.64 7.78 60.64
CA ASN A 42 35.10 6.45 60.85
C ASN A 42 34.89 5.72 59.51
N ASN A 43 35.37 4.48 59.49
CA ASN A 43 35.28 3.55 58.37
C ASN A 43 33.81 3.34 57.96
N GLN A 44 33.45 3.82 56.79
CA GLN A 44 32.47 3.15 55.95
C GLN A 44 33.15 2.88 54.61
N ASN A 45 33.25 1.60 54.25
CA ASN A 45 33.45 1.15 52.89
C ASN A 45 32.39 1.84 52.02
N THR A 46 32.75 2.97 51.42
CA THR A 46 32.05 3.48 50.25
C THR A 46 32.44 2.56 49.12
N THR A 47 31.57 1.59 48.86
CA THR A 47 31.61 0.77 47.64
C THR A 47 31.89 1.70 46.48
N SER A 48 33.05 1.52 45.86
CA SER A 48 33.45 2.17 44.62
C SER A 48 32.28 2.13 43.64
N GLY A 49 32.01 3.29 43.02
CA GLY A 49 30.79 3.55 42.28
C GLY A 49 30.38 2.42 41.35
N GLN A 50 29.12 1.98 41.49
CA GLN A 50 28.43 1.42 40.35
C GLN A 50 28.34 2.52 39.30
N GLN A 51 29.29 2.52 38.35
CA GLN A 51 29.05 3.12 37.06
C GLN A 51 27.78 2.46 36.52
N ILE A 52 26.66 3.17 36.62
CA ILE A 52 25.39 2.84 35.98
C ILE A 52 25.72 2.64 34.51
N LYS A 53 25.86 1.38 34.08
CA LYS A 53 26.01 1.04 32.67
C LYS A 53 24.63 1.20 32.06
N ALA A 54 24.41 2.32 31.40
CA ALA A 54 23.23 2.50 30.57
C ALA A 54 23.62 3.19 29.27
N LYS A 55 23.42 2.50 28.15
CA LYS A 55 22.74 3.09 26.99
C LYS A 55 22.47 2.09 25.85
N THR A 56 21.78 0.98 26.11
CA THR A 56 21.02 0.35 25.02
C THR A 56 19.86 1.29 24.66
N THR A 57 20.08 2.11 23.63
CA THR A 57 19.06 2.92 22.98
C THR A 57 18.73 2.22 21.69
N PHE A 58 17.46 1.85 21.51
CA PHE A 58 17.00 1.31 20.24
C PHE A 58 16.08 2.33 19.57
N GLU A 59 16.39 2.63 18.30
CA GLU A 59 15.68 3.61 17.49
C GLU A 59 15.03 2.91 16.30
N VAL A 60 13.71 2.98 16.22
CA VAL A 60 12.92 2.35 15.15
C VAL A 60 12.57 3.40 14.11
N LYS A 61 13.25 3.40 12.96
CA LYS A 61 12.90 4.28 11.83
C LYS A 61 12.07 3.55 10.80
N LEU A 62 10.75 3.73 10.85
CA LEU A 62 9.81 3.25 9.82
C LEU A 62 9.53 4.33 8.75
N SER A 63 10.53 5.13 8.38
CA SER A 63 10.37 6.32 7.52
C SER A 63 11.10 6.26 6.18
N THR A 64 11.51 5.09 5.69
CA THR A 64 12.51 5.05 4.60
C THR A 64 12.00 4.61 3.25
N ASP A 65 12.65 5.16 2.23
CA ASP A 65 12.26 5.12 0.84
C ASP A 65 12.49 3.80 0.08
N GLU A 66 12.70 2.64 0.70
CA GLU A 66 12.99 1.42 -0.09
C GLU A 66 12.49 0.14 0.61
N ASN A 67 11.64 -0.61 -0.10
CA ASN A 67 10.97 -1.80 0.44
C ASN A 67 11.88 -3.01 0.66
N LEU A 68 13.01 -3.10 -0.06
CA LEU A 68 14.00 -4.16 0.16
C LEU A 68 14.55 -4.13 1.60
N LYS A 69 14.45 -2.98 2.28
CA LYS A 69 14.84 -2.82 3.67
C LYS A 69 13.69 -3.01 4.66
N LEU A 70 12.42 -3.11 4.24
CA LEU A 70 11.31 -3.22 5.20
C LEU A 70 11.39 -4.53 5.99
N LYS A 71 11.51 -5.68 5.31
CA LYS A 71 11.70 -6.98 5.96
C LYS A 71 12.90 -6.99 6.90
N ALA A 72 14.04 -6.47 6.41
CA ALA A 72 15.27 -6.39 7.17
C ALA A 72 15.14 -5.49 8.40
N ARG A 73 14.49 -4.32 8.28
CA ARG A 73 14.25 -3.38 9.38
C ARG A 73 13.30 -3.93 10.43
N LEU A 74 12.22 -4.60 10.00
CA LEU A 74 11.30 -5.25 10.92
C LEU A 74 12.01 -6.37 11.70
N LYS A 75 12.87 -7.16 11.04
CA LYS A 75 13.68 -8.18 11.69
C LYS A 75 14.75 -7.58 12.63
N ASP A 76 15.44 -6.54 12.18
CA ASP A 76 16.45 -5.83 12.96
C ASP A 76 15.83 -5.24 14.23
N LEU A 77 14.63 -4.65 14.13
CA LEU A 77 13.87 -4.21 15.29
C LEU A 77 13.65 -5.32 16.31
N VAL A 78 13.12 -6.46 15.87
CA VAL A 78 12.85 -7.59 16.77
C VAL A 78 14.14 -8.12 17.39
N SER A 79 15.24 -8.07 16.64
CA SER A 79 16.58 -8.45 17.14
C SER A 79 17.07 -7.46 18.21
N GLN A 80 16.89 -6.16 18.00
CA GLN A 80 17.23 -5.12 18.99
C GLN A 80 16.36 -5.22 20.25
N LEU A 81 15.06 -5.53 20.09
CA LEU A 81 14.14 -5.75 21.21
C LEU A 81 14.61 -6.95 22.07
N THR A 82 15.05 -8.04 21.41
CA THR A 82 15.59 -9.24 22.07
C THR A 82 16.95 -8.96 22.73
N ALA A 83 17.85 -8.24 22.06
CA ALA A 83 19.13 -7.87 22.63
C ALA A 83 18.96 -6.96 23.87
N ALA A 84 18.00 -6.02 23.81
CA ALA A 84 17.65 -5.16 24.94
C ALA A 84 17.04 -5.95 26.12
N SER A 85 16.38 -7.09 25.89
CA SER A 85 15.90 -7.94 26.99
C SER A 85 17.04 -8.74 27.64
N GLN A 86 18.10 -9.05 26.90
CA GLN A 86 19.28 -9.79 27.38
C GLN A 86 20.39 -8.91 27.94
N SER A 87 20.34 -7.58 27.76
CA SER A 87 21.37 -6.67 28.26
C SER A 87 21.37 -6.57 29.79
N ASN A 88 22.55 -6.29 30.38
CA ASN A 88 22.70 -6.01 31.81
C ASN A 88 22.53 -4.51 32.14
N ASP A 89 21.83 -3.76 31.28
CA ASP A 89 21.64 -2.32 31.45
C ASP A 89 20.50 -2.03 32.45
N ASP A 90 20.69 -1.03 33.30
CA ASP A 90 19.69 -0.62 34.30
C ASP A 90 18.44 0.03 33.68
N PHE A 91 18.61 0.61 32.49
CA PHE A 91 17.56 1.32 31.76
C PHE A 91 17.57 0.97 30.28
N VAL A 92 16.38 0.97 29.71
CA VAL A 92 16.17 0.77 28.28
C VAL A 92 15.45 2.00 27.72
N ASN A 93 16.05 2.63 26.72
CA ASN A 93 15.44 3.74 25.99
C ASN A 93 14.85 3.23 24.68
N VAL A 94 13.55 3.44 24.52
CA VAL A 94 12.80 3.08 23.32
C VAL A 94 12.48 4.34 22.55
N SER A 95 12.93 4.43 21.31
CA SER A 95 12.54 5.52 20.40
C SER A 95 11.96 4.94 19.11
N VAL A 96 10.80 5.42 18.69
CA VAL A 96 10.16 5.05 17.43
C VAL A 96 9.86 6.30 16.63
N ASN A 97 10.40 6.39 15.42
CA ASN A 97 10.05 7.40 14.44
C ASN A 97 9.17 6.78 13.35
N PHE A 98 7.92 7.21 13.30
CA PHE A 98 6.91 6.72 12.37
C PHE A 98 6.20 7.89 11.70
N SER A 99 6.30 7.97 10.38
CA SER A 99 5.66 9.02 9.56
C SER A 99 5.93 10.45 10.07
N GLY A 100 7.17 10.72 10.51
CA GLY A 100 7.58 12.03 11.03
C GLY A 100 7.19 12.32 12.48
N LYS A 101 6.54 11.38 13.16
CA LYS A 101 6.22 11.45 14.59
C LYS A 101 7.24 10.63 15.37
N SER A 102 7.83 11.21 16.41
CA SER A 102 8.75 10.53 17.31
C SER A 102 8.06 10.20 18.63
N LEU A 103 8.04 8.92 18.98
CA LEU A 103 7.71 8.41 20.30
C LEU A 103 9.02 8.07 20.99
N SER A 104 9.23 8.53 22.21
CA SER A 104 10.40 8.15 23.00
C SER A 104 10.00 7.93 24.44
N LYS A 105 10.38 6.77 25.00
CA LYS A 105 10.09 6.43 26.39
C LYS A 105 11.26 5.67 26.99
N LYS A 106 11.65 6.07 28.20
CA LYS A 106 12.66 5.41 29.03
C LYS A 106 11.95 4.50 30.02
N PHE A 107 12.48 3.29 30.19
CA PHE A 107 12.00 2.29 31.13
C PHE A 107 13.13 1.85 32.04
N THR A 108 12.83 1.48 33.28
CA THR A 108 13.73 0.59 34.03
C THR A 108 13.79 -0.76 33.33
N LYS A 109 14.83 -1.56 33.62
CA LYS A 109 14.95 -2.91 33.05
C LYS A 109 13.72 -3.77 33.33
N ASP A 110 13.23 -3.77 34.56
CA ASP A 110 12.06 -4.57 34.97
C ASP A 110 10.78 -4.11 34.29
N GLU A 111 10.56 -2.79 34.21
CA GLU A 111 9.43 -2.22 33.47
C GLU A 111 9.48 -2.59 31.99
N PHE A 112 10.67 -2.54 31.37
CA PHE A 112 10.84 -2.95 29.98
C PHE A 112 10.51 -4.44 29.80
N LEU A 113 10.99 -5.31 30.68
CA LEU A 113 10.73 -6.74 30.59
C LEU A 113 9.24 -7.06 30.77
N GLN A 114 8.60 -6.51 31.81
CA GLN A 114 7.21 -6.82 32.14
C GLN A 114 6.20 -6.11 31.21
N ASN A 115 6.40 -4.82 30.95
CA ASN A 115 5.40 -4.00 30.26
C ASN A 115 5.63 -3.90 28.74
N ILE A 116 6.82 -4.24 28.24
CA ILE A 116 7.16 -4.18 26.82
C ILE A 116 7.51 -5.57 26.27
N PHE A 117 8.67 -6.11 26.64
CA PHE A 117 9.23 -7.32 26.02
C PHE A 117 8.29 -8.52 26.14
N ASN A 118 7.85 -8.87 27.36
CA ASN A 118 6.97 -10.02 27.56
C ASN A 118 5.61 -9.86 26.88
N LYS A 119 5.05 -8.64 26.84
CA LYS A 119 3.77 -8.37 26.16
C LYS A 119 3.91 -8.54 24.65
N VAL A 120 5.00 -8.04 24.06
CA VAL A 120 5.25 -8.14 22.61
C VAL A 120 5.65 -9.55 22.18
N ASP A 121 6.52 -10.23 22.94
CA ASP A 121 7.08 -11.54 22.58
C ASP A 121 6.07 -12.68 22.73
N LYS A 122 5.26 -12.66 23.79
CA LYS A 122 4.25 -13.70 24.06
C LYS A 122 2.94 -13.49 23.30
N PHE A 123 2.80 -12.39 22.57
CA PHE A 123 1.58 -12.14 21.83
C PHE A 123 1.42 -13.15 20.69
N ASP A 124 0.25 -13.78 20.64
CA ASP A 124 -0.06 -14.74 19.60
C ASP A 124 -0.42 -14.02 18.28
N PHE A 125 0.57 -13.99 17.38
CA PHE A 125 0.42 -13.50 16.01
C PHE A 125 -0.15 -14.55 15.04
N THR A 126 -0.43 -15.78 15.49
CA THR A 126 -1.00 -16.80 14.62
C THR A 126 -2.42 -16.43 14.19
N ASN A 127 -2.82 -16.91 13.01
CA ASN A 127 -4.14 -16.67 12.40
C ASN A 127 -4.49 -15.19 12.11
N LEU A 128 -3.50 -14.30 12.12
CA LEU A 128 -3.70 -12.87 11.81
C LEU A 128 -3.53 -12.52 10.33
N LYS A 129 -3.11 -13.47 9.49
CA LYS A 129 -3.03 -13.28 8.04
C LYS A 129 -4.38 -13.64 7.41
N PRO A 130 -5.23 -12.66 7.06
CA PRO A 130 -6.39 -12.96 6.24
C PRO A 130 -5.95 -13.39 4.84
N GLU A 131 -6.81 -14.15 4.17
CA GLU A 131 -6.60 -14.53 2.78
C GLU A 131 -6.55 -13.28 1.89
N ILE A 132 -5.44 -13.09 1.18
CA ILE A 132 -5.29 -11.98 0.24
C ILE A 132 -5.92 -12.39 -1.08
N ARG A 133 -7.16 -11.94 -1.28
CA ARG A 133 -7.92 -12.15 -2.51
C ARG A 133 -7.74 -11.00 -3.48
N THR A 134 -8.15 -11.21 -4.73
CA THR A 134 -8.23 -10.13 -5.73
C THR A 134 -9.18 -9.04 -5.24
N GLU A 135 -8.77 -7.77 -5.39
CA GLU A 135 -9.63 -6.62 -5.10
C GLU A 135 -10.21 -6.04 -6.38
N GLU A 136 -11.42 -5.53 -6.25
CA GLU A 136 -12.06 -4.71 -7.27
C GLU A 136 -11.26 -3.43 -7.54
N ILE A 137 -10.95 -3.20 -8.81
CA ILE A 137 -10.36 -1.96 -9.31
C ILE A 137 -11.50 -1.04 -9.70
N PHE A 138 -11.90 -0.19 -8.76
CA PHE A 138 -12.92 0.83 -8.99
C PHE A 138 -12.31 2.05 -9.69
N VAL A 139 -12.89 2.42 -10.82
CA VAL A 139 -12.44 3.53 -11.66
C VAL A 139 -13.45 4.67 -11.65
N GLN A 140 -12.95 5.86 -11.32
CA GLN A 140 -13.61 7.13 -11.52
C GLN A 140 -12.55 8.12 -12.03
N PHE A 141 -12.74 8.70 -13.21
CA PHE A 141 -11.80 9.69 -13.76
C PHE A 141 -12.45 11.07 -13.82
N GLU A 142 -11.77 12.08 -13.26
CA GLU A 142 -12.28 13.46 -13.18
C GLU A 142 -11.38 14.46 -13.90
N THR A 143 -10.26 13.99 -14.45
CA THR A 143 -9.30 14.78 -15.21
C THR A 143 -8.88 14.02 -16.48
N ASN A 144 -8.32 14.73 -17.46
CA ASN A 144 -7.78 14.09 -18.67
C ASN A 144 -6.61 13.14 -18.34
N ASP A 145 -5.83 13.46 -17.31
CA ASP A 145 -4.73 12.60 -16.86
C ASP A 145 -5.27 11.30 -16.22
N ASP A 146 -6.32 11.39 -15.39
CA ASP A 146 -6.99 10.21 -14.86
C ASP A 146 -7.57 9.34 -15.99
N ALA A 147 -8.18 9.95 -17.02
CA ALA A 147 -8.72 9.24 -18.17
C ALA A 147 -7.62 8.49 -18.94
N LYS A 148 -6.44 9.12 -19.12
CA LYS A 148 -5.27 8.50 -19.76
C LYS A 148 -4.65 7.38 -18.91
N GLU A 149 -4.64 7.51 -17.59
CA GLU A 149 -4.22 6.42 -16.71
C GLU A 149 -5.18 5.23 -16.77
N PHE A 150 -6.48 5.53 -16.85
CA PHE A 150 -7.51 4.52 -16.98
C PHE A 150 -7.44 3.77 -18.32
N GLU A 151 -7.17 4.45 -19.43
CA GLU A 151 -6.89 3.80 -20.72
C GLU A 151 -5.77 2.75 -20.59
N LYS A 152 -4.65 3.15 -19.95
CA LYS A 152 -3.52 2.25 -19.73
C LYS A 152 -3.87 1.08 -18.82
N LEU A 153 -4.71 1.30 -17.81
CA LEU A 153 -5.19 0.24 -16.92
C LEU A 153 -5.95 -0.81 -17.73
N LEU A 154 -7.00 -0.41 -18.45
CA LEU A 154 -7.82 -1.34 -19.23
C LEU A 154 -7.01 -2.08 -20.29
N GLN A 155 -6.12 -1.37 -21.01
CA GLN A 155 -5.23 -2.00 -21.98
C GLN A 155 -4.31 -3.03 -21.32
N LYS A 156 -3.73 -2.73 -20.16
CA LYS A 156 -2.86 -3.70 -19.46
C LYS A 156 -3.62 -4.89 -18.88
N GLU A 157 -4.86 -4.66 -18.45
CA GLU A 157 -5.71 -5.70 -17.88
C GLU A 157 -6.22 -6.67 -18.95
N PHE A 158 -6.68 -6.13 -20.08
CA PHE A 158 -7.45 -6.90 -21.06
C PHE A 158 -6.70 -7.18 -22.39
N ASN A 159 -5.53 -6.59 -22.62
CA ASN A 159 -4.73 -7.00 -23.78
C ASN A 159 -4.20 -8.42 -23.58
N ASN A 160 -4.37 -9.23 -24.62
CA ASN A 160 -4.14 -10.67 -24.64
C ASN A 160 -5.06 -11.48 -23.71
N PHE A 161 -6.17 -10.90 -23.28
CA PHE A 161 -7.20 -11.60 -22.50
C PHE A 161 -8.01 -12.52 -23.41
N TYR A 162 -8.25 -13.75 -22.96
CA TYR A 162 -9.05 -14.70 -23.72
C TYR A 162 -10.53 -14.40 -23.56
N VAL A 163 -11.26 -14.31 -24.66
CA VAL A 163 -12.73 -14.17 -24.65
C VAL A 163 -13.33 -15.31 -25.45
N THR A 164 -14.53 -15.77 -25.11
CA THR A 164 -15.16 -16.86 -25.85
C THR A 164 -15.65 -16.39 -27.22
N GLU A 165 -15.66 -17.29 -28.21
CA GLU A 165 -16.25 -16.99 -29.53
C GLU A 165 -17.73 -16.66 -29.41
N LYS A 166 -18.45 -17.45 -28.61
CA LYS A 166 -19.86 -17.24 -28.29
C LYS A 166 -20.13 -15.80 -27.83
N TRP A 167 -19.35 -15.30 -26.88
CA TRP A 167 -19.54 -13.94 -26.38
C TRP A 167 -19.12 -12.89 -27.40
N PHE A 168 -17.90 -13.01 -27.94
CA PHE A 168 -17.33 -11.94 -28.76
C PHE A 168 -17.93 -11.89 -30.16
N THR A 169 -17.88 -12.97 -30.93
CA THR A 169 -18.26 -12.93 -32.34
C THR A 169 -19.76 -13.15 -32.58
N ASN A 170 -20.51 -13.59 -31.58
CA ASN A 170 -21.95 -13.83 -31.70
C ASN A 170 -22.73 -12.83 -30.83
N GLU A 171 -22.72 -12.99 -29.51
CA GLU A 171 -23.60 -12.20 -28.62
C GLU A 171 -23.33 -10.69 -28.67
N LEU A 172 -22.07 -10.27 -28.51
CA LEU A 172 -21.69 -8.86 -28.54
C LEU A 172 -21.87 -8.27 -29.94
N LYS A 173 -21.48 -9.01 -30.97
CA LYS A 173 -21.66 -8.61 -32.37
C LYS A 173 -23.13 -8.36 -32.70
N ASP A 174 -24.01 -9.28 -32.32
CA ASP A 174 -25.45 -9.16 -32.56
C ASP A 174 -26.05 -7.98 -31.79
N ALA A 175 -25.59 -7.74 -30.56
CA ALA A 175 -26.00 -6.57 -29.79
C ALA A 175 -25.60 -5.26 -30.51
N ILE A 176 -24.36 -5.15 -31.00
CA ILE A 176 -23.88 -3.98 -31.77
C ILE A 176 -24.64 -3.83 -33.09
N HIS A 177 -24.89 -4.94 -33.80
CA HIS A 177 -25.62 -4.96 -35.06
C HIS A 177 -27.09 -4.53 -34.94
N LYS A 178 -27.71 -4.63 -33.76
CA LYS A 178 -29.06 -4.14 -33.51
C LYS A 178 -29.13 -2.61 -33.45
N VAL A 179 -28.00 -1.95 -33.15
CA VAL A 179 -27.90 -0.49 -33.08
C VAL A 179 -27.58 0.14 -34.44
N GLY A 180 -26.60 -0.41 -35.16
CA GLY A 180 -26.03 0.23 -36.35
C GLY A 180 -27.00 0.38 -37.53
N THR A 181 -26.78 1.40 -38.36
CA THR A 181 -27.37 1.48 -39.72
C THR A 181 -26.67 0.46 -40.65
N LYS A 182 -27.23 0.12 -41.83
CA LYS A 182 -26.71 -0.95 -42.73
C LYS A 182 -25.17 -0.93 -42.92
N ASN A 183 -24.57 0.25 -43.06
CA ASN A 183 -23.11 0.42 -43.26
C ASN A 183 -22.29 0.37 -41.97
N ALA A 184 -22.88 0.73 -40.82
CA ALA A 184 -22.22 0.65 -39.52
C ALA A 184 -22.19 -0.80 -38.99
N LYS A 185 -23.25 -1.57 -39.31
CA LYS A 185 -23.32 -3.02 -39.01
C LYS A 185 -22.16 -3.79 -39.63
N SER A 186 -21.83 -3.55 -40.89
CA SER A 186 -20.74 -4.28 -41.56
C SER A 186 -19.35 -3.97 -41.01
N LYS A 187 -19.19 -2.87 -40.25
CA LYS A 187 -17.93 -2.45 -39.64
C LYS A 187 -17.82 -2.71 -38.13
N GLY A 188 -18.90 -3.14 -37.48
CA GLY A 188 -18.94 -3.32 -36.02
C GLY A 188 -18.85 -2.00 -35.24
N GLU A 189 -19.22 -0.88 -35.86
CA GLU A 189 -19.09 0.47 -35.31
C GLU A 189 -20.45 1.03 -34.87
N THR A 190 -20.54 1.60 -33.67
CA THR A 190 -21.72 2.34 -33.21
C THR A 190 -21.35 3.39 -32.16
N SER A 191 -22.14 4.46 -32.07
CA SER A 191 -22.01 5.48 -31.02
C SER A 191 -23.33 5.80 -30.34
N LEU A 192 -23.27 6.30 -29.11
CA LEU A 192 -24.47 6.71 -28.36
C LEU A 192 -25.22 7.84 -29.08
N ASP A 193 -24.49 8.79 -29.68
CA ASP A 193 -25.10 9.93 -30.38
C ASP A 193 -25.85 9.50 -31.65
N GLU A 194 -25.33 8.52 -32.40
CA GLU A 194 -26.03 7.93 -33.54
C GLU A 194 -27.25 7.13 -33.09
N ALA A 195 -27.11 6.34 -32.01
CA ALA A 195 -28.22 5.59 -31.43
C ALA A 195 -29.38 6.52 -31.02
N LYS A 196 -29.08 7.68 -30.42
CA LYS A 196 -30.09 8.71 -30.11
C LYS A 196 -30.80 9.21 -31.37
N LYS A 197 -30.02 9.59 -32.39
CA LYS A 197 -30.57 10.06 -33.68
C LYS A 197 -31.47 9.02 -34.35
N SER A 198 -31.13 7.74 -34.23
CA SER A 198 -31.89 6.63 -34.81
C SER A 198 -32.94 6.02 -33.86
N ARG A 199 -33.18 6.61 -32.68
CA ARG A 199 -34.10 6.07 -31.65
C ARG A 199 -33.79 4.61 -31.25
N LYS A 200 -32.50 4.27 -31.19
CA LYS A 200 -31.92 2.96 -30.85
C LYS A 200 -31.16 2.97 -29.53
N GLU A 201 -31.53 3.88 -28.64
CA GLU A 201 -30.86 4.11 -27.36
C GLU A 201 -30.90 2.88 -26.46
N THR A 202 -32.04 2.18 -26.44
CA THR A 202 -32.22 0.94 -25.66
C THR A 202 -31.30 -0.18 -26.14
N GLU A 203 -31.19 -0.37 -27.46
CA GLU A 203 -30.30 -1.36 -28.04
C GLU A 203 -28.82 -1.01 -27.77
N TYR A 204 -28.46 0.27 -27.82
CA TYR A 204 -27.11 0.71 -27.46
C TYR A 204 -26.81 0.45 -25.98
N GLN A 205 -27.75 0.76 -25.09
CA GLN A 205 -27.62 0.48 -23.65
C GLN A 205 -27.44 -1.03 -23.38
N ALA A 206 -28.10 -1.90 -24.14
CA ALA A 206 -27.90 -3.34 -24.03
C ALA A 206 -26.47 -3.77 -24.41
N ALA A 207 -25.93 -3.23 -25.51
CA ALA A 207 -24.54 -3.49 -25.93
C ALA A 207 -23.52 -2.93 -24.93
N GLU A 208 -23.73 -1.69 -24.46
CA GLU A 208 -22.92 -1.07 -23.40
C GLU A 208 -22.93 -1.93 -22.13
N LYS A 209 -24.11 -2.36 -21.67
CA LYS A 209 -24.26 -3.20 -20.48
C LYS A 209 -23.49 -4.51 -20.62
N MET A 210 -23.55 -5.16 -21.78
CA MET A 210 -22.82 -6.42 -22.02
C MET A 210 -21.30 -6.24 -21.88
N ILE A 211 -20.76 -5.11 -22.36
CA ILE A 211 -19.34 -4.79 -22.20
C ILE A 211 -19.03 -4.47 -20.73
N LEU A 212 -19.84 -3.66 -20.06
CA LEU A 212 -19.63 -3.29 -18.65
C LEU A 212 -19.72 -4.50 -17.71
N ASP A 213 -20.68 -5.40 -17.95
CA ASP A 213 -20.82 -6.66 -17.21
C ASP A 213 -19.59 -7.57 -17.39
N PHE A 214 -19.06 -7.64 -18.62
CA PHE A 214 -17.81 -8.35 -18.89
C PHE A 214 -16.64 -7.76 -18.09
N LEU A 215 -16.44 -6.43 -18.13
CA LEU A 215 -15.37 -5.78 -17.37
C LEU A 215 -15.53 -5.99 -15.86
N LYS A 216 -16.78 -5.92 -15.35
CA LYS A 216 -17.11 -6.18 -13.95
C LYS A 216 -16.83 -7.61 -13.52
N SER A 217 -17.10 -8.59 -14.39
CA SER A 217 -16.78 -10.01 -14.13
C SER A 217 -15.28 -10.24 -13.89
N GLN A 218 -14.44 -9.32 -14.39
CA GLN A 218 -12.99 -9.31 -14.20
C GLN A 218 -12.53 -8.30 -13.13
N ASN A 219 -13.41 -7.96 -12.18
CA ASN A 219 -13.14 -7.06 -11.06
C ASN A 219 -12.80 -5.62 -11.45
N VAL A 220 -13.20 -5.14 -12.63
CA VAL A 220 -13.08 -3.72 -13.00
C VAL A 220 -14.45 -3.08 -13.03
N THR A 221 -14.68 -2.09 -12.17
CA THR A 221 -15.96 -1.38 -12.07
C THR A 221 -15.80 0.12 -12.22
N PHE A 222 -16.92 0.77 -12.54
CA PHE A 222 -16.96 2.18 -12.88
C PHE A 222 -17.88 2.93 -11.92
N GLY A 223 -17.49 4.15 -11.58
CA GLY A 223 -18.35 5.03 -10.81
C GLY A 223 -19.52 5.56 -11.62
N ASP A 224 -20.50 6.08 -10.90
CA ASP A 224 -21.72 6.62 -11.49
C ASP A 224 -21.39 7.76 -12.47
N GLY A 225 -21.95 7.64 -13.67
CA GLY A 225 -21.76 8.60 -14.75
C GLY A 225 -20.63 8.26 -15.73
N ILE A 226 -19.87 7.18 -15.53
CA ILE A 226 -18.99 6.67 -16.58
C ILE A 226 -19.82 5.84 -17.58
N ARG A 227 -19.79 6.22 -18.86
CA ARG A 227 -20.53 5.55 -19.94
C ARG A 227 -19.63 5.25 -21.12
N ILE A 228 -19.93 4.17 -21.84
CA ILE A 228 -19.30 3.91 -23.14
C ILE A 228 -20.04 4.72 -24.18
N THR A 229 -19.38 5.66 -24.86
CA THR A 229 -19.98 6.56 -25.87
C THR A 229 -19.70 6.13 -27.29
N LYS A 230 -18.69 5.30 -27.52
CA LYS A 230 -18.40 4.67 -28.82
C LYS A 230 -17.95 3.23 -28.62
N ILE A 231 -18.38 2.36 -29.53
CA ILE A 231 -18.02 0.95 -29.61
C ILE A 231 -17.59 0.65 -31.04
N ASN A 232 -16.42 0.07 -31.21
CA ASN A 232 -15.93 -0.46 -32.48
C ASN A 232 -15.32 -1.84 -32.26
N GLN A 233 -16.04 -2.86 -32.72
CA GLN A 233 -15.63 -4.25 -32.64
C GLN A 233 -15.02 -4.71 -33.96
N ASN A 234 -13.81 -5.26 -33.90
CA ASN A 234 -13.17 -5.93 -35.04
C ASN A 234 -13.04 -7.44 -34.77
N ILE A 235 -13.63 -8.24 -35.66
CA ILE A 235 -13.62 -9.71 -35.63
C ILE A 235 -12.75 -10.33 -36.74
N ASN A 236 -12.26 -9.52 -37.69
CA ASN A 236 -11.63 -9.99 -38.93
C ASN A 236 -10.10 -10.15 -38.81
N ALA A 237 -9.40 -9.20 -38.19
CA ALA A 237 -7.94 -9.17 -38.09
C ALA A 237 -7.53 -9.03 -36.62
N GLY A 238 -7.45 -10.17 -35.92
CA GLY A 238 -7.38 -10.19 -34.45
C GLY A 238 -8.68 -9.73 -33.82
N TRP A 239 -9.02 -10.29 -32.66
CA TRP A 239 -10.20 -9.85 -31.92
C TRP A 239 -9.87 -8.60 -31.14
N SER A 240 -10.53 -7.49 -31.44
CA SER A 240 -10.32 -6.25 -30.70
C SER A 240 -11.60 -5.46 -30.49
N LEU A 241 -11.70 -4.85 -29.31
CA LEU A 241 -12.79 -3.97 -28.92
C LEU A 241 -12.21 -2.60 -28.62
N ASN A 242 -12.59 -1.61 -29.43
CA ASN A 242 -12.23 -0.22 -29.25
C ASN A 242 -13.41 0.49 -28.61
N ILE A 243 -13.21 1.06 -27.42
CA ILE A 243 -14.26 1.80 -26.70
C ILE A 243 -13.78 3.20 -26.33
N GLU A 244 -14.70 4.16 -26.40
CA GLU A 244 -14.56 5.49 -25.83
C GLU A 244 -15.44 5.54 -24.57
N LEU A 245 -14.86 5.82 -23.40
CA LEU A 245 -15.60 6.08 -22.18
C LEU A 245 -15.66 7.58 -21.91
N THR A 246 -16.82 8.06 -21.48
CA THR A 246 -17.07 9.45 -21.10
C THR A 246 -17.57 9.50 -19.66
N ASN A 247 -17.01 10.39 -18.85
CA ASN A 247 -17.63 10.79 -17.59
C ASN A 247 -18.69 11.85 -17.88
N THR A 248 -19.96 11.49 -17.72
CA THR A 248 -21.10 12.35 -18.06
C THR A 248 -21.25 13.56 -17.13
N LYS A 249 -20.61 13.57 -15.96
CA LYS A 249 -20.68 14.69 -15.02
C LYS A 249 -19.85 15.89 -15.46
N ASN A 250 -18.73 15.66 -16.13
CA ASN A 250 -17.78 16.70 -16.55
C ASN A 250 -17.37 16.60 -18.03
N ASN A 251 -17.96 15.68 -18.78
CA ASN A 251 -17.73 15.43 -20.21
C ASN A 251 -16.27 15.11 -20.58
N ILE A 252 -15.48 14.65 -19.61
CA ILE A 252 -14.12 14.15 -19.87
C ILE A 252 -14.23 12.80 -20.54
N LYS A 253 -13.36 12.56 -21.52
CA LYS A 253 -13.37 11.34 -22.33
C LYS A 253 -12.01 10.69 -22.33
N THR A 254 -12.00 9.36 -22.33
CA THR A 254 -10.87 8.61 -22.86
C THR A 254 -10.79 8.87 -24.37
N LYS A 255 -9.62 8.74 -24.99
CA LYS A 255 -9.46 8.79 -26.45
C LYS A 255 -10.03 7.53 -27.11
N ASN A 256 -9.25 6.45 -27.10
CA ASN A 256 -9.65 5.17 -27.64
C ASN A 256 -8.99 4.05 -26.82
N VAL A 257 -9.79 3.36 -26.03
CA VAL A 257 -9.35 2.18 -25.29
C VAL A 257 -9.46 0.98 -26.23
N LYS A 258 -8.34 0.61 -26.85
CA LYS A 258 -8.23 -0.60 -27.66
C LYS A 258 -7.90 -1.81 -26.77
N LEU A 259 -8.84 -2.75 -26.66
CA LEU A 259 -8.67 -4.03 -25.98
C LEU A 259 -8.41 -5.10 -27.01
N ASP A 260 -7.17 -5.57 -27.10
CA ASP A 260 -6.76 -6.62 -28.04
C ASP A 260 -6.90 -8.00 -27.38
N PHE A 261 -7.95 -8.73 -27.73
CA PHE A 261 -8.26 -10.04 -27.15
C PHE A 261 -7.55 -11.19 -27.88
N LYS A 262 -7.42 -12.32 -27.18
CA LYS A 262 -6.97 -13.59 -27.74
C LYS A 262 -8.13 -14.55 -27.97
N LYS A 263 -7.99 -15.32 -29.04
CA LYS A 263 -8.83 -16.50 -29.27
C LYS A 263 -8.38 -17.61 -28.32
N PRO A 264 -9.30 -18.25 -27.58
CA PRO A 264 -8.99 -19.43 -26.80
C PRO A 264 -8.63 -20.59 -27.74
N LYS A 265 -7.93 -21.61 -27.22
CA LYS A 265 -7.74 -22.84 -28.00
C LYS A 265 -9.10 -23.56 -28.12
N SER A 266 -9.32 -24.23 -29.25
CA SER A 266 -10.61 -24.85 -29.57
C SER A 266 -11.07 -25.92 -28.57
N ASP A 267 -10.14 -26.52 -27.84
CA ASP A 267 -10.37 -27.54 -26.82
C ASP A 267 -10.61 -26.97 -25.41
N TRP A 268 -10.54 -25.65 -25.22
CA TRP A 268 -10.69 -25.04 -23.90
C TRP A 268 -12.17 -24.88 -23.53
N SER A 269 -12.50 -25.34 -22.32
CA SER A 269 -13.76 -24.99 -21.67
C SER A 269 -13.74 -23.54 -21.17
N ASP A 270 -14.93 -22.98 -20.90
CA ASP A 270 -15.07 -21.66 -20.29
C ASP A 270 -14.32 -21.56 -18.95
N ASP A 271 -14.33 -22.63 -18.14
CA ASP A 271 -13.58 -22.68 -16.88
C ASP A 271 -12.07 -22.58 -17.10
N LYS A 272 -11.53 -23.27 -18.12
CA LYS A 272 -10.11 -23.22 -18.47
C LYS A 272 -9.71 -21.83 -18.97
N ILE A 273 -10.58 -21.18 -19.74
CA ILE A 273 -10.40 -19.80 -20.19
C ILE A 273 -10.33 -18.87 -18.97
N ASN A 274 -11.26 -19.02 -18.03
CA ASN A 274 -11.33 -18.23 -16.81
C ASN A 274 -10.08 -18.42 -15.94
N ASP A 275 -9.59 -19.65 -15.76
CA ASP A 275 -8.37 -19.91 -14.99
C ASP A 275 -7.12 -19.30 -15.64
N GLU A 276 -6.98 -19.42 -16.96
CA GLU A 276 -5.88 -18.82 -17.73
C GLU A 276 -5.88 -17.30 -17.70
N ASN A 277 -7.07 -16.70 -17.65
CA ASN A 277 -7.25 -15.27 -17.50
C ASN A 277 -6.98 -14.80 -16.06
N ARG A 278 -7.47 -15.55 -15.06
CA ARG A 278 -7.37 -15.19 -13.63
C ARG A 278 -5.93 -14.86 -13.25
N VAL A 279 -4.97 -15.69 -13.64
CA VAL A 279 -3.55 -15.51 -13.32
C VAL A 279 -2.89 -14.32 -14.04
N ARG A 280 -3.55 -13.75 -15.06
CA ARG A 280 -3.03 -12.64 -15.87
C ARG A 280 -3.54 -11.27 -15.42
N THR A 281 -4.68 -11.23 -14.73
CA THR A 281 -5.29 -9.99 -14.21
C THR A 281 -4.32 -9.22 -13.32
N ILE A 282 -4.35 -7.89 -13.37
CA ILE A 282 -3.54 -7.03 -12.50
C ILE A 282 -3.94 -7.28 -11.05
N GLY A 283 -5.24 -7.42 -10.79
CA GLY A 283 -5.76 -7.68 -9.45
C GLY A 283 -5.20 -8.96 -8.84
N ALA A 284 -5.20 -10.08 -9.57
CA ALA A 284 -4.62 -11.34 -9.07
C ALA A 284 -3.10 -11.28 -8.97
N LYS A 285 -2.41 -10.65 -9.92
CA LYS A 285 -0.96 -10.43 -9.82
C LYS A 285 -0.62 -9.65 -8.55
N LEU A 286 -1.32 -8.55 -8.28
CA LEU A 286 -1.12 -7.75 -7.08
C LEU A 286 -1.41 -8.57 -5.81
N ALA A 287 -2.52 -9.30 -5.77
CA ALA A 287 -2.87 -10.16 -4.63
C ALA A 287 -1.79 -11.22 -4.36
N ASN A 288 -1.31 -11.91 -5.41
CA ASN A 288 -0.24 -12.90 -5.29
C ASN A 288 1.06 -12.27 -4.79
N GLN A 289 1.47 -11.13 -5.37
CA GLN A 289 2.68 -10.42 -4.97
C GLN A 289 2.61 -9.92 -3.51
N LEU A 290 1.45 -9.45 -3.07
CA LEU A 290 1.21 -9.07 -1.67
C LEU A 290 1.20 -10.31 -0.77
N SER A 291 0.64 -11.44 -1.21
CA SER A 291 0.63 -12.68 -0.44
C SER A 291 2.02 -13.27 -0.20
N GLU A 292 2.89 -13.19 -1.21
CA GLU A 292 4.31 -13.54 -1.10
C GLU A 292 5.06 -12.60 -0.16
N LEU A 293 4.75 -11.30 -0.19
CA LEU A 293 5.37 -10.31 0.68
C LEU A 293 4.96 -10.53 2.14
N PHE A 294 3.67 -10.67 2.41
CA PHE A 294 3.12 -10.87 3.75
C PHE A 294 3.18 -12.33 4.18
N ASP A 295 4.39 -12.90 4.21
CA ASP A 295 4.62 -14.19 4.87
C ASP A 295 4.40 -14.09 6.39
N ASN A 296 4.32 -15.23 7.08
CA ASN A 296 4.09 -15.26 8.52
C ASN A 296 5.15 -14.47 9.29
N SER A 297 6.41 -14.48 8.84
CA SER A 297 7.51 -13.75 9.48
C SER A 297 7.34 -12.24 9.36
N ILE A 298 6.90 -11.75 8.19
CA ILE A 298 6.59 -10.33 7.98
C ILE A 298 5.42 -9.90 8.85
N ILE A 299 4.34 -10.69 8.89
CA ILE A 299 3.17 -10.38 9.71
C ILE A 299 3.54 -10.34 11.19
N GLU A 300 4.31 -11.33 11.67
CA GLU A 300 4.77 -11.37 13.06
C GLU A 300 5.66 -10.16 13.40
N ASN A 301 6.70 -9.89 12.60
CA ASN A 301 7.62 -8.79 12.91
C ASN A 301 6.93 -7.41 12.79
N LEU A 302 6.03 -7.25 11.82
CA LEU A 302 5.19 -6.06 11.70
C LEU A 302 4.26 -5.92 12.91
N GLY A 303 3.62 -7.01 13.33
CA GLY A 303 2.78 -7.05 14.51
C GLY A 303 3.53 -6.67 15.78
N LYS A 304 4.73 -7.22 16.00
CA LYS A 304 5.62 -6.86 17.12
C LYS A 304 5.97 -5.38 17.10
N THR A 305 6.23 -4.83 15.92
CA THR A 305 6.51 -3.39 15.74
C THR A 305 5.32 -2.52 16.12
N ILE A 306 4.13 -2.88 15.62
CA ILE A 306 2.87 -2.17 15.92
C ILE A 306 2.55 -2.26 17.41
N TYR A 307 2.74 -3.43 18.03
CA TYR A 307 2.48 -3.60 19.45
C TYR A 307 3.41 -2.74 20.29
N LEU A 308 4.70 -2.71 19.95
CA LEU A 308 5.62 -1.79 20.59
C LEU A 308 5.16 -0.33 20.46
N MET A 309 4.77 0.11 19.26
CA MET A 309 4.25 1.47 19.05
C MET A 309 3.06 1.79 19.95
N VAL A 310 2.09 0.88 20.03
CA VAL A 310 0.90 1.06 20.87
C VAL A 310 1.27 1.17 22.35
N LEU A 311 2.19 0.34 22.85
CA LEU A 311 2.59 0.34 24.27
C LEU A 311 3.35 1.62 24.69
N ILE A 312 4.05 2.26 23.76
CA ILE A 312 4.81 3.49 24.05
C ILE A 312 4.04 4.76 23.67
N ASP A 313 2.93 4.67 22.93
CA ASP A 313 2.07 5.79 22.51
C ASP A 313 1.13 6.26 23.65
N ASN A 314 1.71 6.64 24.78
CA ASN A 314 1.00 7.09 25.98
C ASN A 314 0.13 8.35 25.78
N GLN A 315 0.36 9.10 24.71
CA GLN A 315 -0.36 10.33 24.38
C GLN A 315 -1.33 10.16 23.18
N ASN A 316 -1.55 8.93 22.70
CA ASN A 316 -2.39 8.64 21.53
C ASN A 316 -2.04 9.47 20.29
N VAL A 317 -0.75 9.74 20.10
CA VAL A 317 -0.21 10.58 19.03
C VAL A 317 -0.24 9.84 17.70
N ILE A 318 -0.24 8.51 17.72
CA ILE A 318 -0.23 7.64 16.53
C ILE A 318 -1.52 6.81 16.41
N SER A 319 -2.18 6.47 17.52
CA SER A 319 -3.24 5.45 17.59
C SER A 319 -4.50 5.67 16.74
N LYS A 320 -5.01 6.91 16.56
CA LYS A 320 -6.31 7.12 15.88
C LYS A 320 -6.38 6.62 14.42
N ASP A 321 -5.27 6.61 13.68
CA ASP A 321 -5.20 6.22 12.26
C ASP A 321 -4.03 5.25 11.97
N LEU A 322 -3.63 4.46 12.97
CA LEU A 322 -2.42 3.63 12.87
C LEU A 322 -2.50 2.65 11.70
N SER A 323 -3.64 1.99 11.51
CA SER A 323 -3.86 1.05 10.39
C SER A 323 -3.70 1.70 9.03
N GLU A 324 -4.28 2.89 8.83
CA GLU A 324 -4.20 3.60 7.56
C GLU A 324 -2.77 4.08 7.29
N LYS A 325 -2.08 4.61 8.30
CA LYS A 325 -0.69 5.07 8.16
C LYS A 325 0.26 3.93 7.84
N VAL A 326 0.12 2.78 8.52
CA VAL A 326 0.94 1.59 8.25
C VAL A 326 0.65 1.07 6.83
N SER A 327 -0.61 1.04 6.42
CA SER A 327 -1.00 0.60 5.07
C SER A 327 -0.40 1.49 3.98
N LYS A 328 -0.52 2.81 4.13
CA LYS A 328 0.08 3.79 3.21
C LYS A 328 1.60 3.67 3.16
N LEU A 329 2.26 3.49 4.31
CA LEU A 329 3.71 3.28 4.36
C LEU A 329 4.12 2.05 3.54
N ILE A 330 3.44 0.93 3.72
CA ILE A 330 3.73 -0.31 2.99
C ILE A 330 3.54 -0.11 1.49
N VAL A 331 2.41 0.45 1.06
CA VAL A 331 2.14 0.68 -0.37
C VAL A 331 3.12 1.67 -1.00
N ASN A 332 3.48 2.74 -0.30
CA ASN A 332 4.47 3.70 -0.77
C ASN A 332 5.87 3.09 -0.91
N ASN A 333 6.22 2.13 -0.06
CA ASN A 333 7.45 1.36 -0.23
C ASN A 333 7.34 0.41 -1.41
N LEU A 334 6.21 -0.27 -1.60
CA LEU A 334 5.98 -1.16 -2.75
C LEU A 334 6.16 -0.44 -4.07
N LYS A 335 5.67 0.80 -4.22
CA LYS A 335 5.84 1.62 -5.43
C LYS A 335 7.29 1.81 -5.90
N LYS A 336 8.25 1.64 -4.99
CA LYS A 336 9.69 1.83 -5.25
C LYS A 336 10.38 0.53 -5.67
N VAL A 337 9.68 -0.59 -5.57
CA VAL A 337 10.13 -1.90 -6.07
C VAL A 337 9.63 -2.08 -7.49
N GLU A 338 10.53 -2.41 -8.41
CA GLU A 338 10.19 -2.60 -9.83
C GLU A 338 9.11 -3.67 -10.04
N LYS A 339 9.12 -4.75 -9.26
CA LYS A 339 8.10 -5.81 -9.26
C LYS A 339 6.66 -5.26 -9.10
N PHE A 340 6.50 -4.11 -8.45
CA PHE A 340 5.23 -3.42 -8.21
C PHE A 340 5.08 -2.12 -9.02
N ALA A 341 5.77 -1.98 -10.15
CA ALA A 341 5.73 -0.77 -10.99
C ALA A 341 4.30 -0.32 -11.39
N LEU A 342 3.34 -1.25 -11.42
CA LEU A 342 1.93 -0.96 -11.69
C LEU A 342 1.27 -0.09 -10.62
N LEU A 343 1.78 -0.07 -9.39
CA LEU A 343 1.29 0.83 -8.33
C LEU A 343 1.52 2.32 -8.63
N LYS A 344 2.23 2.65 -9.71
CA LYS A 344 2.32 4.02 -10.23
C LYS A 344 1.03 4.48 -10.92
N ILE A 345 0.13 3.55 -11.27
CA ILE A 345 -1.21 3.86 -11.80
C ILE A 345 -2.14 4.09 -10.60
N LYS A 346 -2.78 5.25 -10.53
CA LYS A 346 -3.59 5.73 -9.40
C LYS A 346 -4.67 4.73 -8.96
N PHE A 347 -5.35 4.09 -9.91
CA PHE A 347 -6.41 3.12 -9.61
C PHE A 347 -5.88 1.84 -8.96
N ILE A 348 -4.70 1.38 -9.40
CA ILE A 348 -4.04 0.20 -8.84
C ILE A 348 -3.49 0.52 -7.46
N ASP A 349 -2.92 1.73 -7.27
CA ASP A 349 -2.51 2.23 -5.96
C ASP A 349 -3.68 2.22 -4.96
N LYS A 350 -4.85 2.71 -5.36
CA LYS A 350 -6.05 2.72 -4.51
C LYS A 350 -6.49 1.29 -4.14
N ALA A 351 -6.50 0.38 -5.10
CA ALA A 351 -6.82 -1.04 -4.85
C ALA A 351 -5.80 -1.69 -3.90
N ALA A 352 -4.50 -1.42 -4.09
CA ALA A 352 -3.45 -1.91 -3.20
C ALA A 352 -3.59 -1.39 -1.77
N ASN A 353 -3.87 -0.09 -1.59
CA ASN A 353 -4.13 0.48 -0.27
C ASN A 353 -5.34 -0.20 0.40
N LYS A 354 -6.41 -0.47 -0.33
CA LYS A 354 -7.59 -1.18 0.19
C LYS A 354 -7.24 -2.61 0.64
N LEU A 355 -6.48 -3.34 -0.18
CA LEU A 355 -6.00 -4.70 0.15
C LEU A 355 -5.10 -4.71 1.38
N VAL A 356 -4.08 -3.85 1.40
CA VAL A 356 -3.17 -3.75 2.55
C VAL A 356 -3.93 -3.33 3.81
N ASN A 357 -4.87 -2.39 3.71
CA ASN A 357 -5.65 -1.97 4.87
C ASN A 357 -6.55 -3.08 5.44
N LYS A 358 -7.10 -3.97 4.60
CA LYS A 358 -7.80 -5.18 5.04
C LYS A 358 -6.89 -6.17 5.79
N LEU A 359 -5.59 -6.18 5.51
CA LEU A 359 -4.59 -6.97 6.25
C LEU A 359 -4.22 -6.31 7.58
N ILE A 360 -3.95 -5.00 7.55
CA ILE A 360 -3.38 -4.28 8.68
C ILE A 360 -4.43 -3.93 9.74
N THR A 361 -5.67 -3.62 9.35
CA THR A 361 -6.69 -3.18 10.30
C THR A 361 -7.00 -4.24 11.37
N PRO A 362 -7.28 -5.52 11.04
CA PRO A 362 -7.50 -6.55 12.05
C PRO A 362 -6.28 -6.76 12.97
N LEU A 363 -5.07 -6.69 12.41
CA LEU A 363 -3.82 -6.81 13.15
C LEU A 363 -3.70 -5.70 14.20
N VAL A 364 -3.88 -4.44 13.78
CA VAL A 364 -3.83 -3.28 14.69
C VAL A 364 -4.93 -3.37 15.75
N THR A 365 -6.17 -3.70 15.37
CA THR A 365 -7.29 -3.80 16.33
C THR A 365 -7.04 -4.88 17.39
N LYS A 366 -6.54 -6.07 17.02
CA LYS A 366 -6.23 -7.14 17.99
C LYS A 366 -5.13 -6.68 18.96
N ILE A 367 -4.11 -6.01 18.45
CA ILE A 367 -3.00 -5.47 19.25
C ILE A 367 -3.48 -4.37 20.21
N GLU A 368 -4.26 -3.40 19.73
CA GLU A 368 -4.80 -2.32 20.58
C GLU A 368 -5.70 -2.85 21.70
N ASN A 369 -6.52 -3.86 21.42
CA ASN A 369 -7.35 -4.50 22.45
C ASN A 369 -6.50 -5.23 23.49
N ALA A 370 -5.46 -5.96 23.07
CA ALA A 370 -4.56 -6.65 23.99
C ALA A 370 -3.70 -5.68 24.81
N ALA A 371 -3.40 -4.50 24.29
CA ALA A 371 -2.72 -3.44 25.02
C ALA A 371 -3.61 -2.77 26.07
N LYS A 372 -4.93 -2.72 25.88
CA LYS A 372 -5.90 -2.11 26.81
C LYS A 372 -6.36 -3.04 27.94
N ASN A 373 -6.40 -4.35 27.69
CA ASN A 373 -6.95 -5.34 28.63
C ASN A 373 -5.90 -5.92 29.60
N ASN A 374 -4.74 -5.29 29.73
CA ASN A 374 -3.60 -5.65 30.59
C ASN A 374 -2.89 -4.39 31.08
#